data_AF-A0A7C1I3F5-F1
#
_entry.id   AF-A0A7C1I3F5-F1
#
_cell.length_a   1.000
_cell.length_b   1.000
_cell.length_c   1.000
_cell.angle_alpha   90.00
_cell.angle_beta   90.00
_cell.angle_gamma   90.00
#
_symmetry.space_group_name_H-M   'P 1'
#
loop_
_entity.id
_entity.type
_entity.pdbx_description
1 polymer ?
#
loop_
_entity_poly.entity_id
_entity_poly.type
_entity_poly.pdbx_seq_one_letter_code
_entity_poly.pdbx_strand_id
1 'polypeptide(L)'
;MKIVIAGAKGAGKSTVAGHVERLTGLTLIETDQLIEEAYFKQHGQRKTCREIYTECGSDVFRELERQVAMSLESADWRLVVCGGSTLLDPDSRRALRMNAILVYLKADAETIWSRLIGIGLPPWLTGTDGRERLENDISYRDEALAPLSDIVVDATGKKPEEIAAEIYDLLGRELAVRMTAANTFGDIVRITTFGESHGPAIGAVMDGVRPGIVISEADIQRELNRRRPGQSDVTTPRDEKDQVEILSGVFEGKTTGAPIAMVIFNRDHDSTKYEGIKDLFRPGHADFTFYQKYGIRDYRGGGRSSGRETAGRVMGGAIARTLLAEKGIRILAHSVEIAGIAAERCDYDVIETNPVRCADLEAAKRMQQAIVAAKDDDDSVGGVVKLEILGLPAGLGDPVFGKLDARLCSAIMTLGAVKGIEVGKGFALTKMRGSQSNDNMADGGFVSNNAGGITGGISTGQPVELRIAVKPTSSIARPQTTIDLDGRTRPIETHGRHDPCIVPRIIPVIEAMAA
;
A
#
# COMPACT_ATOMS: atom_id res chain seq x y z
N MET A 1 -11.26 3.90 -9.90
CA MET A 1 -10.67 4.37 -11.16
C MET A 1 -11.50 3.80 -12.32
N LYS A 2 -11.75 4.58 -13.37
CA LYS A 2 -12.49 4.16 -14.58
C LYS A 2 -11.60 4.18 -15.83
N ILE A 3 -11.97 3.44 -16.87
CA ILE A 3 -11.29 3.52 -18.17
C ILE A 3 -12.25 4.18 -19.15
N VAL A 4 -11.82 5.25 -19.80
CA VAL A 4 -12.63 5.99 -20.77
C VAL A 4 -12.06 5.75 -22.16
N ILE A 5 -12.85 5.19 -23.08
CA ILE A 5 -12.46 5.00 -24.49
C ILE A 5 -13.15 6.06 -25.34
N ALA A 6 -12.33 6.84 -26.05
CA ALA A 6 -12.76 7.89 -26.95
C ALA A 6 -12.07 7.79 -28.32
N GLY A 7 -12.52 8.60 -29.27
CA GLY A 7 -12.11 8.51 -30.67
C GLY A 7 -13.21 9.01 -31.61
N ALA A 8 -12.85 9.31 -32.85
CA ALA A 8 -13.79 9.75 -33.88
C ALA A 8 -14.93 8.73 -34.10
N LYS A 9 -16.06 9.20 -34.63
CA LYS A 9 -17.17 8.30 -35.02
C LYS A 9 -16.67 7.36 -36.13
N GLY A 10 -16.84 6.05 -35.96
CA GLY A 10 -16.28 5.04 -36.88
C GLY A 10 -14.87 4.54 -36.51
N ALA A 11 -14.22 5.08 -35.46
CA ALA A 11 -12.92 4.59 -34.98
C ALA A 11 -12.96 3.15 -34.42
N GLY A 12 -14.16 2.59 -34.16
CA GLY A 12 -14.32 1.23 -33.64
C GLY A 12 -14.44 1.10 -32.12
N LYS A 13 -14.68 2.23 -31.41
CA LYS A 13 -14.74 2.31 -29.93
C LYS A 13 -15.56 1.20 -29.27
N SER A 14 -16.85 1.10 -29.57
CA SER A 14 -17.76 0.14 -28.92
C SER A 14 -17.35 -1.31 -29.19
N THR A 15 -16.88 -1.61 -30.41
CA THR A 15 -16.38 -2.95 -30.75
C THR A 15 -15.12 -3.29 -29.96
N VAL A 16 -14.11 -2.41 -29.98
CA VAL A 16 -12.86 -2.60 -29.23
C VAL A 16 -13.13 -2.70 -27.72
N ALA A 17 -14.02 -1.85 -27.19
CA ALA A 17 -14.40 -1.86 -25.79
C ALA A 17 -15.01 -3.18 -25.35
N GLY A 18 -15.85 -3.81 -26.18
CA GLY A 18 -16.38 -5.15 -25.91
C GLY A 18 -15.31 -6.25 -25.81
N HIS A 19 -14.18 -6.11 -26.51
CA HIS A 19 -13.03 -7.02 -26.34
C HIS A 19 -12.22 -6.68 -25.09
N VAL A 20 -12.02 -5.38 -24.78
CA VAL A 20 -11.35 -4.92 -23.55
C VAL A 20 -12.14 -5.35 -22.30
N GLU A 21 -13.47 -5.30 -22.33
CA GLU A 21 -14.34 -5.81 -21.26
C GLU A 21 -14.07 -7.29 -20.98
N ARG A 22 -13.93 -8.14 -22.01
CA ARG A 22 -13.62 -9.57 -21.82
C ARG A 22 -12.23 -9.80 -21.22
N LEU A 23 -11.24 -8.98 -21.59
CA LEU A 23 -9.87 -9.09 -21.09
C LEU A 23 -9.76 -8.60 -19.64
N THR A 24 -10.46 -7.53 -19.30
CA THR A 24 -10.36 -6.86 -17.99
C THR A 24 -11.40 -7.32 -16.98
N GLY A 25 -12.52 -7.89 -17.43
CA GLY A 25 -13.69 -8.21 -16.60
C GLY A 25 -14.50 -7.00 -16.14
N LEU A 26 -14.21 -5.79 -16.64
CA LEU A 26 -14.90 -4.55 -16.24
C LEU A 26 -16.21 -4.38 -17.01
N THR A 27 -17.26 -3.95 -16.31
CA THR A 27 -18.56 -3.68 -16.95
C THR A 27 -18.48 -2.50 -17.91
N LEU A 28 -18.88 -2.74 -19.15
CA LEU A 28 -19.01 -1.73 -20.21
C LEU A 28 -20.22 -0.81 -20.00
N ILE A 29 -20.01 0.49 -20.22
CA ILE A 29 -21.03 1.53 -20.28
C ILE A 29 -20.86 2.27 -21.61
N GLU A 30 -21.90 2.25 -22.44
CA GLU A 30 -21.98 3.07 -23.66
C GLU A 30 -22.74 4.36 -23.35
N THR A 31 -22.11 5.53 -23.50
CA THR A 31 -22.77 6.81 -23.18
C THR A 31 -24.00 7.05 -24.05
N ASP A 32 -23.99 6.58 -25.28
CA ASP A 32 -25.12 6.73 -26.22
C ASP A 32 -26.41 6.11 -25.66
N GLN A 33 -26.32 4.96 -24.97
CA GLN A 33 -27.49 4.34 -24.33
C GLN A 33 -28.01 5.20 -23.17
N LEU A 34 -27.10 5.75 -22.36
CA LEU A 34 -27.48 6.63 -21.25
C LEU A 34 -28.09 7.95 -21.72
N ILE A 35 -27.67 8.47 -22.88
CA ILE A 35 -28.26 9.66 -23.50
C ILE A 35 -29.71 9.39 -23.92
N GLU A 36 -29.97 8.27 -24.57
CA GLU A 36 -31.31 7.86 -25.00
C GLU A 36 -32.24 7.62 -23.78
N GLU A 37 -31.71 7.01 -22.73
CA GLU A 37 -32.43 6.82 -21.46
C GLU A 37 -32.71 8.15 -20.75
N ALA A 38 -31.75 9.07 -20.71
CA ALA A 38 -31.91 10.39 -20.12
C ALA A 38 -32.99 11.19 -20.88
N TYR A 39 -32.97 11.17 -22.21
CA TYR A 39 -34.01 11.78 -23.04
C TYR A 39 -35.38 11.18 -22.76
N PHE A 40 -35.49 9.85 -22.70
CA PHE A 40 -36.76 9.18 -22.39
C PHE A 40 -37.31 9.57 -21.02
N LYS A 41 -36.45 9.66 -20.00
CA LYS A 41 -36.85 10.08 -18.65
C LYS A 41 -37.36 11.53 -18.61
N GLN A 42 -36.75 12.42 -19.41
CA GLN A 42 -37.11 13.84 -19.43
C GLN A 42 -38.34 14.15 -20.28
N HIS A 43 -38.52 13.42 -21.40
CA HIS A 43 -39.52 13.76 -22.42
C HIS A 43 -40.61 12.71 -22.62
N GLY A 44 -40.50 11.54 -21.97
CA GLY A 44 -41.48 10.45 -22.06
C GLY A 44 -41.52 9.74 -23.42
N GLN A 45 -40.62 10.08 -24.35
CA GLN A 45 -40.54 9.52 -25.70
C GLN A 45 -39.18 8.87 -25.92
N ARG A 46 -39.17 7.67 -26.51
CA ARG A 46 -37.91 7.01 -26.89
C ARG A 46 -37.47 7.55 -28.24
N LYS A 47 -36.24 8.08 -28.27
CA LYS A 47 -35.54 8.51 -29.49
C LYS A 47 -34.10 8.03 -29.41
N THR A 48 -33.57 7.60 -30.54
CA THR A 48 -32.16 7.26 -30.70
C THR A 48 -31.30 8.52 -30.66
N CYS A 49 -30.00 8.41 -30.36
CA CYS A 49 -29.06 9.53 -30.43
C CYS A 49 -29.12 10.27 -31.78
N ARG A 50 -29.35 9.55 -32.88
CA ARG A 50 -29.51 10.12 -34.22
C ARG A 50 -30.78 10.96 -34.35
N GLU A 51 -31.91 10.47 -33.85
CA GLU A 51 -33.19 11.17 -33.88
C GLU A 51 -33.17 12.40 -32.96
N ILE A 52 -32.59 12.28 -31.75
CA ILE A 52 -32.40 13.41 -30.84
C ILE A 52 -31.59 14.51 -31.54
N TYR A 53 -30.46 14.16 -32.15
CA TYR A 53 -29.61 15.15 -32.83
C TYR A 53 -30.31 15.80 -34.03
N THR A 54 -31.06 15.02 -34.82
CA THR A 54 -31.65 15.50 -36.09
C THR A 54 -32.96 16.27 -35.86
N GLU A 55 -33.80 15.82 -34.94
CA GLU A 55 -35.15 16.36 -34.74
C GLU A 55 -35.22 17.37 -33.59
N CYS A 56 -34.41 17.19 -32.55
CA CYS A 56 -34.39 18.06 -31.37
C CYS A 56 -33.23 19.07 -31.39
N GLY A 57 -32.26 18.88 -32.30
CA GLY A 57 -31.13 19.78 -32.51
C GLY A 57 -29.89 19.44 -31.67
N SER A 58 -28.75 20.01 -32.07
CA SER A 58 -27.44 19.72 -31.47
C SER A 58 -27.30 20.20 -30.03
N ASP A 59 -28.00 21.28 -29.65
CA ASP A 59 -27.87 21.88 -28.32
C ASP A 59 -28.52 21.00 -27.26
N VAL A 60 -29.71 20.45 -27.57
CA VAL A 60 -30.39 19.46 -26.71
C VAL A 60 -29.54 18.20 -26.55
N PHE A 61 -28.95 17.71 -27.65
CA PHE A 61 -28.08 16.53 -27.61
C PHE A 61 -26.82 16.76 -26.76
N ARG A 62 -26.17 17.92 -26.91
CA ARG A 62 -24.95 18.27 -26.15
C ARG A 62 -25.23 18.45 -24.66
N GLU A 63 -26.39 18.99 -24.30
CA GLU A 63 -26.79 19.09 -22.90
C GLU A 63 -27.00 17.71 -22.27
N LEU A 64 -27.60 16.77 -23.00
CA LEU A 64 -27.73 15.38 -22.56
C LEU A 64 -26.37 14.67 -22.46
N GLU A 65 -25.46 14.89 -23.43
CA GLU A 65 -24.07 14.40 -23.34
C GLU A 65 -23.39 14.86 -22.04
N ARG A 66 -23.53 16.14 -21.70
CA ARG A 66 -22.94 16.72 -20.49
C ARG A 66 -23.53 16.11 -19.22
N GLN A 67 -24.85 15.98 -19.15
CA GLN A 67 -25.53 15.37 -18.01
C GLN A 67 -25.10 13.91 -17.80
N VAL A 68 -24.99 13.14 -18.88
CA VAL A 68 -24.49 11.75 -18.82
C VAL A 68 -23.04 11.72 -18.36
N ALA A 69 -22.16 12.56 -18.91
CA ALA A 69 -20.77 12.63 -18.51
C ALA A 69 -20.60 12.95 -17.01
N MET A 70 -21.40 13.90 -16.49
CA MET A 70 -21.44 14.23 -15.06
C MET A 70 -21.93 13.04 -14.21
N SER A 71 -22.94 12.31 -14.65
CA SER A 71 -23.44 11.13 -13.93
C SER A 71 -22.41 9.99 -13.82
N LEU A 72 -21.39 10.00 -14.70
CA LEU A 72 -20.33 8.99 -14.76
C LEU A 72 -19.06 9.41 -14.00
N GLU A 73 -19.07 10.55 -13.29
CA GLU A 73 -17.92 11.01 -12.50
C GLU A 73 -17.48 9.95 -11.48
N SER A 74 -18.43 9.29 -10.81
CA SER A 74 -18.18 8.25 -9.80
C SER A 74 -18.29 6.81 -10.34
N ALA A 75 -18.22 6.61 -11.66
CA ALA A 75 -18.35 5.29 -12.29
C ALA A 75 -17.06 4.45 -12.16
N ASP A 76 -16.58 4.25 -10.93
CA ASP A 76 -15.38 3.47 -10.65
C ASP A 76 -15.52 2.01 -11.09
N TRP A 77 -14.41 1.41 -11.55
CA TRP A 77 -14.35 0.02 -12.04
C TRP A 77 -15.27 -0.25 -13.23
N ARG A 78 -15.41 0.74 -14.11
CA ARG A 78 -16.19 0.66 -15.36
C ARG A 78 -15.33 1.00 -16.57
N LEU A 79 -15.74 0.44 -17.70
CA LEU A 79 -15.25 0.82 -19.03
C LEU A 79 -16.29 1.73 -19.68
N VAL A 80 -15.99 3.00 -19.87
CA VAL A 80 -16.90 4.02 -20.40
C VAL A 80 -16.52 4.33 -21.84
N VAL A 81 -17.42 4.05 -22.78
CA VAL A 81 -17.26 4.44 -24.18
C VAL A 81 -18.00 5.74 -24.42
N CYS A 82 -17.26 6.77 -24.83
CA CYS A 82 -17.82 8.09 -25.08
C CYS A 82 -18.27 8.26 -26.53
N GLY A 83 -19.30 9.09 -26.71
CA GLY A 83 -19.65 9.67 -28.00
C GLY A 83 -18.48 10.44 -28.61
N GLY A 84 -18.51 10.60 -29.94
CA GLY A 84 -17.42 11.24 -30.68
C GLY A 84 -17.10 12.65 -30.16
N SER A 85 -18.11 13.43 -29.79
CA SER A 85 -18.00 14.81 -29.32
C SER A 85 -17.79 14.97 -27.81
N THR A 86 -18.10 13.97 -26.99
CA THR A 86 -18.23 14.12 -25.53
C THR A 86 -16.98 14.71 -24.88
N LEU A 87 -15.77 14.26 -25.26
CA LEU A 87 -14.53 14.76 -24.65
C LEU A 87 -14.03 16.10 -25.22
N LEU A 88 -14.64 16.64 -26.26
CA LEU A 88 -14.31 17.99 -26.74
C LEU A 88 -14.89 19.07 -25.82
N ASP A 89 -16.04 18.81 -25.20
CA ASP A 89 -16.64 19.69 -24.20
C ASP A 89 -15.80 19.69 -22.90
N PRO A 90 -15.33 20.85 -22.40
CA PRO A 90 -14.47 20.91 -21.22
C PRO A 90 -15.12 20.38 -19.94
N ASP A 91 -16.42 20.55 -19.75
CA ASP A 91 -17.13 20.11 -18.55
C ASP A 91 -17.26 18.59 -18.51
N SER A 92 -17.71 18.02 -19.63
CA SER A 92 -17.78 16.58 -19.83
C SER A 92 -16.41 15.91 -19.68
N ARG A 93 -15.37 16.52 -20.27
CA ARG A 93 -13.99 16.04 -20.15
C ARG A 93 -13.51 16.07 -18.70
N ARG A 94 -13.79 17.14 -17.94
CA ARG A 94 -13.40 17.23 -16.51
C ARG A 94 -14.05 16.12 -15.67
N ALA A 95 -15.35 15.91 -15.82
CA ALA A 95 -16.08 14.86 -15.09
C ALA A 95 -15.53 13.45 -15.40
N LEU A 96 -15.23 13.18 -16.66
CA LEU A 96 -14.73 11.88 -17.10
C LEU A 96 -13.24 11.68 -16.82
N ARG A 97 -12.43 12.74 -16.69
CA ARG A 97 -10.99 12.65 -16.42
C ARG A 97 -10.67 12.27 -14.98
N MET A 98 -11.52 12.67 -14.02
CA MET A 98 -11.31 12.39 -12.60
C MET A 98 -11.20 10.88 -12.33
N ASN A 99 -10.12 10.46 -11.68
CA ASN A 99 -9.84 9.06 -11.36
C ASN A 99 -9.98 8.12 -12.58
N ALA A 100 -9.44 8.51 -13.74
CA ALA A 100 -9.61 7.74 -14.98
C ALA A 100 -8.30 7.49 -15.74
N ILE A 101 -8.27 6.40 -16.53
CA ILE A 101 -7.33 6.24 -17.66
C ILE A 101 -8.10 6.59 -18.93
N LEU A 102 -7.64 7.59 -19.66
CA LEU A 102 -8.21 7.98 -20.94
C LEU A 102 -7.47 7.29 -22.09
N VAL A 103 -8.19 6.47 -22.84
CA VAL A 103 -7.75 5.77 -24.05
C VAL A 103 -8.35 6.47 -25.27
N TYR A 104 -7.50 6.94 -26.18
CA TYR A 104 -7.91 7.56 -27.44
C TYR A 104 -7.54 6.69 -28.64
N LEU A 105 -8.57 6.29 -29.38
CA LEU A 105 -8.46 5.51 -30.60
C LEU A 105 -8.36 6.43 -31.82
N LYS A 106 -7.20 6.38 -32.47
CA LYS A 106 -6.95 6.99 -33.78
C LYS A 106 -7.30 6.01 -34.90
N ALA A 107 -7.73 6.54 -36.03
CA ALA A 107 -7.78 5.80 -37.28
C ALA A 107 -7.72 6.80 -38.44
N ASP A 108 -7.11 6.41 -39.55
CA ASP A 108 -7.06 7.25 -40.74
C ASP A 108 -8.45 7.50 -41.34
N ALA A 109 -8.55 8.58 -42.12
CA ALA A 109 -9.82 9.00 -42.72
C ALA A 109 -10.38 7.95 -43.67
N GLU A 110 -9.54 7.22 -44.39
CA GLU A 110 -9.98 6.18 -45.33
C GLU A 110 -10.65 4.99 -44.61
N THR A 111 -10.05 4.54 -43.52
CA THR A 111 -10.58 3.48 -42.65
C THR A 111 -11.91 3.91 -42.06
N ILE A 112 -11.98 5.13 -41.50
CA ILE A 112 -13.23 5.64 -40.90
C ILE A 112 -14.30 5.82 -41.98
N TRP A 113 -13.97 6.41 -43.13
CA TRP A 113 -14.90 6.63 -44.24
C TRP A 113 -15.51 5.31 -44.73
N SER A 114 -14.66 4.30 -44.97
CA SER A 114 -15.11 2.96 -45.39
C SER A 114 -16.07 2.32 -44.39
N ARG A 115 -15.78 2.44 -43.08
CA ARG A 115 -16.67 1.94 -42.01
C ARG A 115 -17.99 2.70 -41.96
N LEU A 116 -17.97 4.03 -42.11
CA LEU A 116 -19.16 4.88 -42.08
C LEU A 116 -20.10 4.63 -43.27
N ILE A 117 -19.56 4.37 -44.46
CA ILE A 117 -20.39 3.98 -45.62
C ILE A 117 -21.18 2.70 -45.32
N GLY A 118 -20.53 1.70 -44.72
CA GLY A 118 -21.16 0.41 -44.40
C GLY A 118 -22.32 0.50 -43.40
N ILE A 119 -22.31 1.49 -42.51
CA ILE A 119 -23.34 1.69 -41.46
C ILE A 119 -24.28 2.89 -41.73
N GLY A 120 -24.03 3.63 -42.80
CA GLY A 120 -24.74 4.86 -43.17
C GLY A 120 -24.05 6.13 -42.70
N LEU A 121 -23.86 7.07 -43.63
CA LEU A 121 -23.20 8.35 -43.37
C LEU A 121 -24.00 9.21 -42.36
N PRO A 122 -23.34 9.79 -41.35
CA PRO A 122 -23.93 10.82 -40.49
C PRO A 122 -24.44 12.02 -41.31
N PRO A 123 -25.52 12.70 -40.89
CA PRO A 123 -26.08 13.84 -41.63
C PRO A 123 -25.06 14.93 -42.00
N TRP A 124 -24.11 15.22 -41.10
CA TRP A 124 -23.06 16.24 -41.30
C TRP A 124 -21.95 15.83 -42.29
N LEU A 125 -21.92 14.56 -42.71
CA LEU A 125 -21.01 14.02 -43.73
C LEU A 125 -21.71 13.79 -45.08
N THR A 126 -22.97 14.19 -45.22
CA THR A 126 -23.70 14.07 -46.49
C THR A 126 -23.34 15.22 -47.44
N GLY A 127 -23.19 14.94 -48.74
CA GLY A 127 -22.79 15.91 -49.76
C GLY A 127 -21.42 15.60 -50.39
N THR A 128 -21.04 16.38 -51.41
CA THR A 128 -19.82 16.15 -52.23
C THR A 128 -18.52 16.43 -51.47
N ASP A 129 -18.58 17.25 -50.42
CA ASP A 129 -17.47 17.65 -49.54
C ASP A 129 -17.38 16.80 -48.25
N GLY A 130 -18.21 15.76 -48.11
CA GLY A 130 -18.29 14.96 -46.88
C GLY A 130 -16.94 14.36 -46.46
N ARG A 131 -16.14 13.89 -47.41
CA ARG A 131 -14.85 13.26 -47.14
C ARG A 131 -13.82 14.25 -46.58
N GLU A 132 -13.73 15.43 -47.16
CA GLU A 132 -12.86 16.51 -46.67
C GLU A 132 -13.28 16.96 -45.26
N ARG A 133 -14.59 17.05 -44.98
CA ARG A 133 -15.09 17.35 -43.63
C ARG A 133 -14.73 16.27 -42.61
N LEU A 134 -14.71 14.99 -43.00
CA LEU A 134 -14.26 13.91 -42.12
C LEU A 134 -12.75 14.04 -41.83
N GLU A 135 -11.93 14.29 -42.84
CA GLU A 135 -10.49 14.47 -42.68
C GLU A 135 -10.18 15.61 -41.70
N ASN A 136 -10.86 16.74 -41.84
CA ASN A 136 -10.74 17.88 -40.93
C ASN A 136 -11.23 17.56 -39.50
N ASP A 137 -12.34 16.83 -39.33
CA ASP A 137 -12.85 16.44 -38.00
C ASP A 137 -11.87 15.47 -37.29
N ILE A 138 -11.31 14.50 -38.01
CA ILE A 138 -10.31 13.57 -37.45
C ILE A 138 -9.06 14.36 -37.04
N SER A 139 -8.55 15.21 -37.92
CA SER A 139 -7.35 16.02 -37.64
C SER A 139 -7.53 16.90 -36.41
N TYR A 140 -8.66 17.61 -36.30
CA TYR A 140 -8.99 18.44 -35.15
C TYR A 140 -9.07 17.62 -33.85
N ARG A 141 -9.69 16.43 -33.88
CA ARG A 141 -9.81 15.57 -32.69
C ARG A 141 -8.48 15.01 -32.23
N ASP A 142 -7.66 14.60 -33.18
CA ASP A 142 -6.33 14.08 -32.90
C ASP A 142 -5.46 15.14 -32.21
N GLU A 143 -5.52 16.39 -32.69
CA GLU A 143 -4.82 17.51 -32.07
C GLU A 143 -5.39 17.84 -30.68
N ALA A 144 -6.71 17.82 -30.52
CA ALA A 144 -7.37 18.21 -29.27
C ALA A 144 -7.31 17.15 -28.16
N LEU A 145 -7.39 15.85 -28.51
CA LEU A 145 -7.62 14.77 -27.55
C LEU A 145 -6.40 13.87 -27.33
N ALA A 146 -5.57 13.64 -28.35
CA ALA A 146 -4.42 12.75 -28.17
C ALA A 146 -3.44 13.26 -27.09
N PRO A 147 -3.09 14.56 -27.01
CA PRO A 147 -2.22 15.09 -25.94
C PRO A 147 -2.84 15.03 -24.54
N LEU A 148 -4.17 14.90 -24.45
CA LEU A 148 -4.91 14.83 -23.18
C LEU A 148 -5.17 13.39 -22.72
N SER A 149 -4.82 12.42 -23.55
CA SER A 149 -5.07 10.99 -23.31
C SER A 149 -3.84 10.32 -22.70
N ASP A 150 -4.09 9.37 -21.82
CA ASP A 150 -3.03 8.59 -21.17
C ASP A 150 -2.50 7.50 -22.11
N ILE A 151 -3.40 6.94 -22.92
CA ILE A 151 -3.10 5.90 -23.91
C ILE A 151 -3.65 6.37 -25.26
N VAL A 152 -2.82 6.31 -26.29
CA VAL A 152 -3.21 6.58 -27.68
C VAL A 152 -2.89 5.35 -28.51
N VAL A 153 -3.90 4.78 -29.17
CA VAL A 153 -3.73 3.59 -30.03
C VAL A 153 -4.24 3.89 -31.42
N ASP A 154 -3.39 3.62 -32.42
CA ASP A 154 -3.79 3.65 -33.83
C ASP A 154 -4.46 2.33 -34.23
N ALA A 155 -5.74 2.42 -34.60
CA ALA A 155 -6.60 1.34 -35.01
C ALA A 155 -6.60 1.12 -36.55
N THR A 156 -5.82 1.89 -37.30
CA THR A 156 -5.73 1.79 -38.76
C THR A 156 -5.23 0.41 -39.17
N GLY A 157 -6.01 -0.29 -40.02
CA GLY A 157 -5.66 -1.60 -40.55
C GLY A 157 -5.62 -2.76 -39.54
N LYS A 158 -5.89 -2.53 -38.25
CA LYS A 158 -5.87 -3.56 -37.19
C LYS A 158 -7.25 -4.14 -36.92
N LYS A 159 -7.28 -5.40 -36.47
CA LYS A 159 -8.52 -6.05 -36.00
C LYS A 159 -8.87 -5.57 -34.59
N PRO A 160 -10.17 -5.53 -34.21
CA PRO A 160 -10.59 -5.12 -32.87
C PRO A 160 -9.94 -5.91 -31.73
N GLU A 161 -9.69 -7.21 -31.91
CA GLU A 161 -9.02 -8.06 -30.92
C GLU A 161 -7.57 -7.65 -30.68
N GLU A 162 -6.85 -7.27 -31.75
CA GLU A 162 -5.45 -6.85 -31.69
C GLU A 162 -5.34 -5.49 -30.97
N ILE A 163 -6.24 -4.55 -31.30
CA ILE A 163 -6.32 -3.24 -30.65
C ILE A 163 -6.63 -3.41 -29.16
N ALA A 164 -7.57 -4.29 -28.82
CA ALA A 164 -7.94 -4.54 -27.42
C ALA A 164 -6.80 -5.17 -26.61
N ALA A 165 -6.03 -6.09 -27.20
CA ALA A 165 -4.85 -6.68 -26.57
C ALA A 165 -3.76 -5.62 -26.32
N GLU A 166 -3.53 -4.72 -27.30
CA GLU A 166 -2.61 -3.60 -27.15
C GLU A 166 -3.05 -2.63 -26.04
N ILE A 167 -4.34 -2.26 -26.00
CA ILE A 167 -4.90 -1.45 -24.91
C ILE A 167 -4.70 -2.14 -23.56
N TYR A 168 -4.95 -3.45 -23.47
CA TYR A 168 -4.80 -4.19 -22.23
C TYR A 168 -3.36 -4.15 -21.69
N ASP A 169 -2.35 -4.31 -22.55
CA ASP A 169 -0.94 -4.18 -22.15
C ASP A 169 -0.60 -2.75 -21.69
N LEU A 170 -1.04 -1.74 -22.46
CA LEU A 170 -0.80 -0.33 -22.14
C LEU A 170 -1.50 0.10 -20.84
N LEU A 171 -2.71 -0.41 -20.57
CA LEU A 171 -3.41 -0.23 -19.30
C LEU A 171 -2.58 -0.76 -18.13
N GLY A 172 -1.95 -1.93 -18.29
CA GLY A 172 -1.03 -2.48 -17.29
C GLY A 172 0.14 -1.56 -16.99
N ARG A 173 0.75 -0.95 -18.02
CA ARG A 173 1.85 0.00 -17.87
C ARG A 173 1.43 1.29 -17.18
N GLU A 174 0.30 1.87 -17.59
CA GLU A 174 -0.27 3.07 -16.97
C GLU A 174 -0.61 2.84 -15.49
N LEU A 175 -1.24 1.70 -15.20
CA LEU A 175 -1.52 1.28 -13.83
C LEU A 175 -0.24 1.18 -13.01
N ALA A 176 0.82 0.58 -13.55
CA ALA A 176 2.11 0.44 -12.87
C ALA A 176 2.74 1.80 -12.51
N VAL A 177 2.70 2.80 -13.42
CA VAL A 177 3.20 4.16 -13.14
C VAL A 177 2.41 4.83 -12.03
N ARG A 178 1.11 4.59 -11.98
CA ARG A 178 0.21 5.16 -10.97
C ARG A 178 0.21 4.40 -9.65
N MET A 179 0.94 3.30 -9.54
CA MET A 179 1.12 2.60 -8.28
C MET A 179 1.93 3.47 -7.32
N THR A 180 1.25 4.22 -6.47
CA THR A 180 1.89 4.81 -5.30
C THR A 180 2.25 3.70 -4.32
N ALA A 181 3.54 3.43 -4.15
CA ALA A 181 3.99 2.60 -3.04
C ALA A 181 3.59 3.31 -1.74
N ALA A 182 2.87 2.61 -0.85
CA ALA A 182 2.57 3.12 0.48
C ALA A 182 3.84 3.10 1.35
N ASN A 183 4.77 4.01 1.05
CA ASN A 183 6.06 4.13 1.70
C ASN A 183 6.13 5.31 2.68
N THR A 184 5.04 6.06 2.83
CA THR A 184 4.91 7.19 3.75
C THR A 184 3.84 6.87 4.79
N PHE A 185 4.17 7.07 6.07
CA PHE A 185 3.28 6.86 7.21
C PHE A 185 3.12 8.14 8.02
N GLY A 186 1.90 8.45 8.45
CA GLY A 186 1.56 9.65 9.24
C GLY A 186 0.91 10.77 8.43
N ASP A 187 0.31 11.75 9.13
CA ASP A 187 -0.44 12.86 8.53
C ASP A 187 0.29 14.20 8.65
N ILE A 188 0.67 14.57 9.88
CA ILE A 188 1.40 15.82 10.19
C ILE A 188 2.88 15.51 10.32
N VAL A 189 3.22 14.64 11.28
CA VAL A 189 4.55 14.04 11.36
C VAL A 189 4.52 12.83 10.44
N ARG A 190 5.36 12.86 9.41
CA ARG A 190 5.36 11.86 8.35
C ARG A 190 6.72 11.23 8.22
N ILE A 191 6.77 9.92 8.06
CA ILE A 191 7.99 9.19 7.78
C ILE A 191 7.87 8.48 6.44
N THR A 192 8.80 8.77 5.53
CA THR A 192 8.93 8.09 4.25
C THR A 192 10.17 7.22 4.25
N THR A 193 10.04 5.90 4.08
CA THR A 193 11.20 5.00 3.99
C THR A 193 11.61 4.76 2.54
N PHE A 194 12.89 4.47 2.32
CA PHE A 194 13.43 4.12 1.00
C PHE A 194 14.58 3.08 1.08
N GLY A 195 14.87 2.47 -0.07
CA GLY A 195 15.96 1.52 -0.26
C GLY A 195 15.58 0.06 -0.08
N GLU A 196 16.42 -0.80 -0.64
CA GLU A 196 16.28 -2.25 -0.66
C GLU A 196 17.41 -2.91 0.16
N SER A 197 17.17 -4.13 0.64
CA SER A 197 18.13 -4.83 1.50
C SER A 197 19.51 -5.07 0.88
N HIS A 198 19.57 -5.30 -0.43
CA HIS A 198 20.80 -5.44 -1.21
C HIS A 198 21.05 -4.23 -2.14
N GLY A 199 20.36 -3.11 -1.89
CA GLY A 199 20.67 -1.84 -2.53
C GLY A 199 21.92 -1.18 -1.92
N PRO A 200 22.36 -0.05 -2.47
CA PRO A 200 23.52 0.69 -1.93
C PRO A 200 23.27 1.25 -0.52
N ALA A 201 22.02 1.58 -0.21
CA ALA A 201 21.63 2.15 1.07
C ALA A 201 20.14 1.90 1.35
N ILE A 202 19.77 2.07 2.61
CA ILE A 202 18.39 2.26 3.07
C ILE A 202 18.30 3.58 3.84
N GLY A 203 17.11 4.15 3.95
CA GLY A 203 16.95 5.41 4.65
C GLY A 203 15.52 5.77 4.98
N ALA A 204 15.38 6.92 5.63
CA ALA A 204 14.11 7.52 5.95
C ALA A 204 14.19 9.04 5.83
N VAL A 205 13.07 9.65 5.42
CA VAL A 205 12.85 11.10 5.49
C VAL A 205 11.72 11.34 6.47
N MET A 206 11.99 12.08 7.53
CA MET A 206 10.98 12.47 8.52
C MET A 206 10.62 13.95 8.35
N ASP A 207 9.35 14.23 8.16
CA ASP A 207 8.80 15.57 7.95
C ASP A 207 7.81 15.94 9.07
N GLY A 208 7.56 17.24 9.24
CA GLY A 208 6.62 17.77 10.25
C GLY A 208 7.22 17.93 11.66
N VAL A 209 8.54 17.79 11.80
CA VAL A 209 9.25 18.03 13.06
C VAL A 209 9.53 19.53 13.20
N ARG A 210 9.13 20.15 14.32
CA ARG A 210 9.29 21.59 14.55
C ARG A 210 10.77 21.99 14.64
N PRO A 211 11.15 23.24 14.32
CA PRO A 211 12.51 23.72 14.56
C PRO A 211 12.86 23.81 16.05
N GLY A 212 14.14 23.65 16.38
CA GLY A 212 14.70 23.88 17.72
C GLY A 212 14.78 22.66 18.64
N ILE A 213 14.35 21.48 18.18
CA ILE A 213 14.42 20.23 18.95
C ILE A 213 15.86 19.72 18.91
N VAL A 214 16.42 19.39 20.07
CA VAL A 214 17.77 18.82 20.17
C VAL A 214 17.73 17.37 19.71
N ILE A 215 18.51 17.03 18.68
CA ILE A 215 18.63 15.68 18.14
C ILE A 215 20.10 15.37 17.94
N SER A 216 20.50 14.16 18.32
CA SER A 216 21.85 13.65 18.07
C SER A 216 21.78 12.34 17.27
N GLU A 217 22.77 12.14 16.39
CA GLU A 217 22.97 10.85 15.71
C GLU A 217 23.18 9.72 16.72
N ALA A 218 23.81 10.01 17.86
CA ALA A 218 24.08 9.02 18.91
C ALA A 218 22.80 8.43 19.52
N ASP A 219 21.73 9.24 19.67
CA ASP A 219 20.45 8.76 20.20
C ASP A 219 19.74 7.85 19.20
N ILE A 220 19.78 8.21 17.91
CA ILE A 220 19.24 7.38 16.82
C ILE A 220 20.03 6.07 16.71
N GLN A 221 21.36 6.16 16.79
CA GLN A 221 22.24 4.99 16.72
C GLN A 221 21.99 4.02 17.89
N ARG A 222 21.64 4.52 19.09
CA ARG A 222 21.30 3.66 20.24
C ARG A 222 20.09 2.77 19.93
N GLU A 223 19.04 3.33 19.33
CA GLU A 223 17.84 2.58 18.95
C GLU A 223 18.10 1.62 17.77
N LEU A 224 18.90 2.06 16.78
CA LEU A 224 19.35 1.18 15.69
C LEU A 224 20.17 0.00 16.21
N ASN A 225 21.04 0.24 17.19
CA ASN A 225 21.82 -0.81 17.82
C ASN A 225 20.89 -1.83 18.50
N ARG A 226 19.85 -1.40 19.23
CA ARG A 226 18.86 -2.30 19.85
C ARG A 226 18.18 -3.23 18.83
N ARG A 227 17.94 -2.75 17.60
CA ARG A 227 17.34 -3.51 16.49
C ARG A 227 18.31 -4.48 15.79
N ARG A 228 19.61 -4.18 15.85
CA ARG A 228 20.65 -4.81 15.03
C ARG A 228 20.71 -6.34 15.25
N PRO A 229 20.92 -7.14 14.19
CA PRO A 229 21.21 -8.57 14.34
C PRO A 229 22.55 -8.82 15.05
N GLY A 230 22.84 -10.07 15.39
CA GLY A 230 24.16 -10.51 15.81
C GLY A 230 24.54 -10.15 17.24
N GLN A 231 23.58 -9.75 18.07
CA GLN A 231 23.83 -9.42 19.48
C GLN A 231 23.96 -10.66 20.37
N SER A 232 23.47 -11.81 19.91
CA SER A 232 23.41 -13.05 20.68
C SER A 232 23.08 -14.26 19.79
N ASP A 233 23.24 -15.46 20.33
CA ASP A 233 23.00 -16.74 19.65
C ASP A 233 21.54 -16.97 19.22
N VAL A 234 20.60 -16.17 19.73
CA VAL A 234 19.17 -16.22 19.37
C VAL A 234 18.81 -15.36 18.15
N THR A 235 19.79 -14.63 17.60
CA THR A 235 19.64 -13.83 16.38
C THR A 235 20.67 -14.25 15.32
N THR A 236 20.45 -13.83 14.07
CA THR A 236 21.37 -14.09 12.96
C THR A 236 22.74 -13.46 13.22
N PRO A 237 23.86 -14.16 12.95
CA PRO A 237 25.22 -13.66 13.22
C PRO A 237 25.74 -12.67 12.16
N ARG A 238 24.89 -11.78 11.64
CA ARG A 238 25.32 -10.69 10.74
C ARG A 238 25.71 -9.47 11.59
N ASP A 239 26.85 -8.86 11.32
CA ASP A 239 27.32 -7.65 12.00
C ASP A 239 27.17 -6.42 11.09
N GLU A 240 25.93 -6.06 10.79
CA GLU A 240 25.61 -4.85 10.02
C GLU A 240 25.70 -3.65 10.98
N LYS A 241 26.80 -2.88 10.97
CA LYS A 241 27.02 -1.79 11.94
C LYS A 241 25.91 -0.72 11.98
N ASP A 242 25.07 -0.67 10.95
CA ASP A 242 23.90 0.22 10.84
C ASP A 242 24.21 1.66 11.25
N GLN A 243 25.32 2.19 10.71
CA GLN A 243 25.74 3.57 10.97
C GLN A 243 24.79 4.53 10.26
N VAL A 244 24.07 5.32 11.05
CA VAL A 244 23.21 6.39 10.54
C VAL A 244 24.02 7.63 10.19
N GLU A 245 23.67 8.27 9.08
CA GLU A 245 24.13 9.61 8.71
C GLU A 245 22.90 10.51 8.52
N ILE A 246 22.87 11.66 9.18
CA ILE A 246 21.85 12.71 8.97
C ILE A 246 22.30 13.61 7.81
N LEU A 247 21.51 13.64 6.75
CA LEU A 247 21.83 14.38 5.53
C LEU A 247 21.22 15.78 5.47
N SER A 248 20.14 16.02 6.21
CA SER A 248 19.41 17.30 6.19
C SER A 248 18.52 17.47 7.43
N GLY A 249 17.90 18.64 7.56
CA GLY A 249 16.90 18.91 8.61
C GLY A 249 17.48 19.24 9.98
N VAL A 250 18.78 19.06 10.19
CA VAL A 250 19.50 19.37 11.44
C VAL A 250 20.65 20.34 11.19
N PHE A 251 20.75 21.37 12.04
CA PHE A 251 21.84 22.34 12.06
C PHE A 251 22.25 22.61 13.52
N GLU A 252 23.55 22.55 13.82
CA GLU A 252 24.10 22.73 15.18
C GLU A 252 23.40 21.86 16.25
N GLY A 253 23.11 20.59 15.90
CA GLY A 253 22.46 19.64 16.81
C GLY A 253 20.97 19.90 17.06
N LYS A 254 20.33 20.79 16.30
CA LYS A 254 18.92 21.13 16.42
C LYS A 254 18.18 20.97 15.11
N THR A 255 16.92 20.56 15.18
CA THR A 255 16.04 20.53 14.01
C THR A 255 15.81 21.92 13.45
N THR A 256 15.68 22.01 12.13
CA THR A 256 15.49 23.27 11.40
C THR A 256 14.03 23.52 11.01
N GLY A 257 13.15 22.53 11.19
CA GLY A 257 11.79 22.54 10.65
C GLY A 257 11.68 22.00 9.22
N ALA A 258 12.81 21.87 8.51
CA ALA A 258 12.87 21.18 7.22
C ALA A 258 12.89 19.66 7.41
N PRO A 259 12.58 18.87 6.34
CA PRO A 259 12.64 17.42 6.40
C PRO A 259 14.01 16.89 6.86
N ILE A 260 13.99 15.90 7.74
CA ILE A 260 15.17 15.23 8.28
C ILE A 260 15.41 13.96 7.47
N ALA A 261 16.37 14.01 6.54
CA ALA A 261 16.77 12.82 5.79
C ALA A 261 17.90 12.08 6.50
N MET A 262 17.75 10.76 6.63
CA MET A 262 18.68 9.86 7.30
C MET A 262 18.98 8.65 6.41
N VAL A 263 20.23 8.20 6.40
CA VAL A 263 20.67 7.10 5.54
C VAL A 263 21.56 6.11 6.31
N ILE A 264 21.50 4.85 5.92
CA ILE A 264 22.42 3.79 6.32
C ILE A 264 22.95 3.13 5.05
N PHE A 265 24.27 3.15 4.86
CA PHE A 265 24.92 2.52 3.72
C PHE A 265 25.12 1.01 3.94
N ASN A 266 24.73 0.20 2.96
CA ASN A 266 24.90 -1.26 3.02
C ASN A 266 26.33 -1.63 2.55
N ARG A 267 27.23 -1.97 3.49
CA ARG A 267 28.65 -2.23 3.18
C ARG A 267 29.00 -3.71 2.96
N ASP A 268 28.20 -4.65 3.48
CA ASP A 268 28.56 -6.08 3.54
C ASP A 268 27.43 -7.03 3.07
N HIS A 269 26.93 -6.85 1.85
CA HIS A 269 25.90 -7.75 1.29
C HIS A 269 26.49 -8.75 0.28
N ASP A 270 26.30 -10.05 0.55
CA ASP A 270 26.62 -11.13 -0.39
C ASP A 270 25.34 -11.66 -1.01
N SER A 271 25.06 -11.24 -2.25
CA SER A 271 23.87 -11.66 -2.99
C SER A 271 23.97 -13.08 -3.58
N THR A 272 25.17 -13.67 -3.65
CA THR A 272 25.39 -14.98 -4.31
C THR A 272 24.60 -16.10 -3.64
N LYS A 273 24.35 -15.98 -2.33
CA LYS A 273 23.56 -16.94 -1.53
C LYS A 273 22.09 -17.05 -1.96
N TYR A 274 21.59 -16.08 -2.73
CA TYR A 274 20.21 -16.06 -3.20
C TYR A 274 20.05 -16.52 -4.66
N GLU A 275 21.15 -16.72 -5.40
CA GLU A 275 21.10 -17.14 -6.82
C GLU A 275 20.40 -18.48 -7.02
N GLY A 276 20.65 -19.44 -6.11
CA GLY A 276 20.05 -20.77 -6.19
C GLY A 276 18.52 -20.79 -6.05
N ILE A 277 17.92 -19.69 -5.57
CA ILE A 277 16.47 -19.55 -5.37
C ILE A 277 15.86 -18.42 -6.19
N LYS A 278 16.60 -17.85 -7.14
CA LYS A 278 16.19 -16.66 -7.91
C LYS A 278 14.90 -16.84 -8.70
N ASP A 279 14.55 -18.08 -9.04
CA ASP A 279 13.36 -18.46 -9.82
C ASP A 279 12.28 -19.12 -8.96
N LEU A 280 12.49 -19.21 -7.64
CA LEU A 280 11.57 -19.84 -6.70
C LEU A 280 10.83 -18.79 -5.86
N PHE A 281 9.68 -19.17 -5.31
CA PHE A 281 8.99 -18.37 -4.28
C PHE A 281 9.21 -19.00 -2.91
N ARG A 282 9.82 -18.29 -1.95
CA ARG A 282 10.03 -18.86 -0.62
C ARG A 282 8.70 -18.93 0.15
N PRO A 283 8.35 -20.09 0.75
CA PRO A 283 7.19 -20.20 1.61
C PRO A 283 7.23 -19.15 2.74
N GLY A 284 6.09 -18.51 3.00
CA GLY A 284 5.96 -17.50 4.04
C GLY A 284 6.62 -16.14 3.75
N HIS A 285 7.30 -15.96 2.62
CA HIS A 285 7.83 -14.66 2.15
C HIS A 285 6.87 -13.97 1.18
N ALA A 286 7.22 -12.73 0.82
CA ALA A 286 6.44 -11.92 -0.11
C ALA A 286 6.80 -12.17 -1.59
N ASP A 287 7.65 -13.15 -1.90
CA ASP A 287 8.19 -13.34 -3.25
C ASP A 287 7.08 -13.50 -4.30
N PHE A 288 6.12 -14.41 -4.06
CA PHE A 288 5.00 -14.65 -4.97
C PHE A 288 4.10 -13.42 -5.11
N THR A 289 3.73 -12.80 -3.99
CA THR A 289 2.79 -11.68 -4.01
C THR A 289 3.40 -10.43 -4.64
N PHE A 290 4.70 -10.19 -4.47
CA PHE A 290 5.41 -9.11 -5.16
C PHE A 290 5.51 -9.39 -6.66
N TYR A 291 5.86 -10.62 -7.05
CA TYR A 291 5.91 -10.98 -8.46
C TYR A 291 4.54 -10.83 -9.14
N GLN A 292 3.46 -11.32 -8.51
CA GLN A 292 2.11 -11.17 -9.06
C GLN A 292 1.65 -9.71 -9.13
N LYS A 293 2.04 -8.89 -8.15
CA LYS A 293 1.64 -7.49 -8.08
C LYS A 293 2.41 -6.59 -9.05
N TYR A 294 3.71 -6.83 -9.22
CA TYR A 294 4.61 -5.92 -9.92
C TYR A 294 5.23 -6.51 -11.20
N GLY A 295 5.00 -7.80 -11.49
CA GLY A 295 5.66 -8.53 -12.58
C GLY A 295 7.16 -8.78 -12.36
N ILE A 296 7.73 -8.19 -11.30
CA ILE A 296 9.13 -8.30 -10.92
C ILE A 296 9.25 -8.40 -9.41
N ARG A 297 10.28 -9.10 -8.94
CA ARG A 297 10.68 -9.10 -7.54
C ARG A 297 12.19 -9.08 -7.43
N ASP A 298 12.71 -8.36 -6.43
CA ASP A 298 14.10 -8.51 -6.04
C ASP A 298 14.23 -9.74 -5.12
N TYR A 299 14.72 -10.83 -5.69
CA TYR A 299 14.92 -12.09 -4.98
C TYR A 299 16.06 -12.00 -3.95
N ARG A 300 16.93 -10.98 -4.05
CA ARG A 300 18.09 -10.80 -3.15
C ARG A 300 17.59 -10.28 -1.81
N GLY A 301 17.63 -11.15 -0.79
CA GLY A 301 17.26 -10.77 0.59
C GLY A 301 15.85 -10.19 0.77
N GLY A 302 14.93 -10.43 -0.18
CA GLY A 302 13.55 -9.94 -0.18
C GLY A 302 13.34 -8.49 -0.66
N GLY A 303 14.39 -7.80 -1.12
CA GLY A 303 14.29 -6.42 -1.61
C GLY A 303 13.60 -5.48 -0.62
N ARG A 304 12.54 -4.80 -1.08
CA ARG A 304 11.76 -3.84 -0.29
C ARG A 304 10.91 -4.49 0.82
N SER A 305 10.59 -5.77 0.71
CA SER A 305 9.82 -6.51 1.72
C SER A 305 10.66 -6.98 2.91
N SER A 306 11.98 -6.80 2.82
CA SER A 306 12.93 -7.24 3.84
C SER A 306 12.75 -6.49 5.16
N GLY A 307 12.98 -7.19 6.27
CA GLY A 307 13.08 -6.57 7.60
C GLY A 307 14.18 -5.51 7.72
N ARG A 308 15.07 -5.38 6.73
CA ARG A 308 16.04 -4.29 6.61
C ARG A 308 15.37 -2.91 6.56
N GLU A 309 14.21 -2.80 5.91
CA GLU A 309 13.41 -1.57 5.81
C GLU A 309 13.06 -0.99 7.19
N THR A 310 12.90 -1.85 8.21
CA THR A 310 12.52 -1.41 9.56
C THR A 310 13.56 -0.53 10.24
N ALA A 311 14.81 -0.51 9.78
CA ALA A 311 15.80 0.45 10.29
C ALA A 311 15.39 1.90 9.95
N GLY A 312 14.76 2.13 8.79
CA GLY A 312 14.12 3.41 8.45
C GLY A 312 13.08 3.84 9.49
N ARG A 313 12.24 2.90 9.91
CA ARG A 313 11.21 3.12 10.94
C ARG A 313 11.83 3.44 12.29
N VAL A 314 12.86 2.70 12.70
CA VAL A 314 13.59 2.95 13.95
C VAL A 314 14.27 4.33 13.95
N MET A 315 14.80 4.78 12.81
CA MET A 315 15.39 6.12 12.70
C MET A 315 14.38 7.23 13.03
N GLY A 316 13.19 7.20 12.42
CA GLY A 316 12.16 8.19 12.73
C GLY A 316 11.52 8.00 14.11
N GLY A 317 11.30 6.75 14.53
CA GLY A 317 10.76 6.43 15.86
C GLY A 317 11.67 6.87 17.00
N ALA A 318 13.01 6.85 16.82
CA ALA A 318 13.94 7.40 17.79
C ALA A 318 13.72 8.90 18.02
N ILE A 319 13.46 9.67 16.96
CA ILE A 319 13.13 11.10 17.05
C ILE A 319 11.77 11.29 17.73
N ALA A 320 10.74 10.55 17.30
CA ALA A 320 9.40 10.63 17.90
C ALA A 320 9.41 10.29 19.40
N ARG A 321 10.17 9.26 19.78
CA ARG A 321 10.34 8.83 21.17
C ARG A 321 10.96 9.92 22.03
N THR A 322 11.96 10.64 21.55
CA THR A 322 12.56 11.78 22.27
C THR A 322 11.51 12.87 22.55
N LEU A 323 10.68 13.19 21.56
CA LEU A 323 9.61 14.20 21.72
C LEU A 323 8.53 13.78 22.73
N LEU A 324 8.20 12.49 22.77
CA LEU A 324 7.21 11.94 23.69
C LEU A 324 7.79 11.82 25.11
N ALA A 325 9.07 11.49 25.25
CA ALA A 325 9.74 11.40 26.54
C ALA A 325 9.76 12.75 27.28
N GLU A 326 9.97 13.87 26.56
CA GLU A 326 9.85 15.23 27.13
C GLU A 326 8.46 15.53 27.70
N LYS A 327 7.43 14.81 27.24
CA LYS A 327 6.05 14.92 27.73
C LYS A 327 5.72 13.92 28.83
N GLY A 328 6.71 13.18 29.34
CA GLY A 328 6.52 12.14 30.35
C GLY A 328 5.89 10.85 29.81
N ILE A 329 5.84 10.67 28.49
CA ILE A 329 5.31 9.45 27.87
C ILE A 329 6.46 8.45 27.73
N ARG A 330 6.25 7.23 28.26
CA ARG A 330 7.21 6.13 28.18
C ARG A 330 6.62 4.99 27.37
N ILE A 331 7.31 4.59 26.31
CA ILE A 331 6.96 3.45 25.46
C ILE A 331 7.94 2.32 25.77
N LEU A 332 7.41 1.12 26.01
CA LEU A 332 8.18 -0.09 26.28
C LEU A 332 7.53 -1.29 25.59
N ALA A 333 8.35 -2.19 25.07
CA ALA A 333 7.88 -3.50 24.62
C ALA A 333 8.82 -4.62 25.06
N HIS A 334 8.26 -5.79 25.30
CA HIS A 334 9.02 -6.96 25.74
C HIS A 334 8.34 -8.27 25.32
N SER A 335 9.11 -9.35 25.20
CA SER A 335 8.54 -10.67 24.91
C SER A 335 7.78 -11.17 26.13
N VAL A 336 6.56 -11.67 25.91
CA VAL A 336 5.75 -12.33 26.94
C VAL A 336 5.53 -13.81 26.63
N GLU A 337 5.82 -14.25 25.41
CA GLU A 337 5.79 -15.65 25.02
C GLU A 337 6.75 -15.90 23.85
N ILE A 338 7.54 -16.97 23.89
CA ILE A 338 8.30 -17.47 22.73
C ILE A 338 8.21 -18.99 22.73
N ALA A 339 7.96 -19.60 21.57
CA ALA A 339 7.84 -21.06 21.43
C ALA A 339 6.82 -21.69 22.41
N GLY A 340 5.73 -20.98 22.72
CA GLY A 340 4.71 -21.43 23.68
C GLY A 340 5.09 -21.29 25.16
N ILE A 341 6.30 -20.79 25.46
CA ILE A 341 6.77 -20.56 26.82
C ILE A 341 6.36 -19.16 27.25
N ALA A 342 5.39 -19.07 28.16
CA ALA A 342 4.89 -17.79 28.67
C ALA A 342 5.73 -17.26 29.84
N ALA A 343 5.83 -15.93 29.92
CA ALA A 343 6.29 -15.21 31.11
C ALA A 343 5.20 -15.20 32.19
N GLU A 344 5.63 -15.33 33.45
CA GLU A 344 4.72 -15.32 34.61
C GLU A 344 4.94 -14.11 35.50
N ARG A 345 6.11 -13.46 35.36
CA ARG A 345 6.50 -12.26 36.11
C ARG A 345 6.76 -11.09 35.15
N CYS A 346 6.82 -9.89 35.70
CA CYS A 346 7.20 -8.69 34.96
C CYS A 346 8.09 -7.80 35.83
N ASP A 347 9.37 -7.76 35.48
CA ASP A 347 10.36 -6.80 35.96
C ASP A 347 10.90 -6.03 34.75
N TYR A 348 10.63 -4.73 34.69
CA TYR A 348 11.03 -3.91 33.55
C TYR A 348 12.55 -3.69 33.47
N ASP A 349 13.27 -3.82 34.58
CA ASP A 349 14.70 -3.49 34.64
C ASP A 349 15.56 -4.57 33.96
N VAL A 350 15.02 -5.77 33.79
CA VAL A 350 15.73 -6.90 33.19
C VAL A 350 15.48 -7.05 31.68
N ILE A 351 14.60 -6.26 31.07
CA ILE A 351 14.23 -6.40 29.65
C ILE A 351 15.46 -6.30 28.74
N GLU A 352 16.32 -5.30 28.91
CA GLU A 352 17.49 -5.13 28.05
C GLU A 352 18.70 -5.96 28.51
N THR A 353 18.59 -6.72 29.61
CA THR A 353 19.72 -7.48 30.17
C THR A 353 19.75 -8.94 29.70
N ASN A 354 18.80 -9.35 28.87
CA ASN A 354 18.70 -10.72 28.36
C ASN A 354 18.42 -10.74 26.85
N PRO A 355 18.86 -11.79 26.13
CA PRO A 355 18.86 -11.80 24.67
C PRO A 355 17.47 -11.93 24.04
N VAL A 356 16.46 -12.36 24.79
CA VAL A 356 15.09 -12.49 24.30
C VAL A 356 14.20 -11.29 24.64
N ARG A 357 14.72 -10.33 25.40
CA ARG A 357 14.01 -9.14 25.87
C ARG A 357 12.74 -9.46 26.65
N CYS A 358 12.81 -10.46 27.52
CA CYS A 358 11.71 -10.82 28.42
C CYS A 358 11.85 -10.13 29.77
N ALA A 359 10.73 -9.70 30.36
CA ALA A 359 10.67 -9.12 31.70
C ALA A 359 10.67 -10.18 32.83
N ASP A 360 10.90 -11.45 32.50
CA ASP A 360 10.97 -12.57 33.44
C ASP A 360 12.22 -13.40 33.13
N LEU A 361 13.25 -13.31 33.99
CA LEU A 361 14.53 -13.98 33.75
C LEU A 361 14.43 -15.51 33.73
N GLU A 362 13.48 -16.11 34.45
CA GLU A 362 13.32 -17.56 34.45
C GLU A 362 12.59 -18.04 33.20
N ALA A 363 11.60 -17.29 32.73
CA ALA A 363 11.03 -17.52 31.40
C ALA A 363 12.05 -17.25 30.30
N ALA A 364 12.85 -16.18 30.41
CA ALA A 364 13.87 -15.80 29.43
C ALA A 364 14.86 -16.94 29.15
N LYS A 365 15.36 -17.60 30.20
CA LYS A 365 16.27 -18.76 30.06
C LYS A 365 15.62 -19.90 29.27
N ARG A 366 14.37 -20.24 29.61
CA ARG A 366 13.61 -21.31 28.93
C ARG A 366 13.30 -20.95 27.47
N MET A 367 12.88 -19.71 27.22
CA MET A 367 12.66 -19.17 25.87
C MET A 367 13.95 -19.24 25.04
N GLN A 368 15.08 -18.81 25.60
CA GLN A 368 16.38 -18.89 24.92
C GLN A 368 16.76 -20.33 24.57
N GLN A 369 16.59 -21.27 25.50
CA GLN A 369 16.83 -22.69 25.25
C GLN A 369 15.95 -23.23 24.11
N ALA A 370 14.67 -22.86 24.07
CA ALA A 370 13.76 -23.27 23.00
C ALA A 370 14.13 -22.68 21.63
N ILE A 371 14.63 -21.43 21.58
CA ILE A 371 15.12 -20.83 20.34
C ILE A 371 16.36 -21.57 19.83
N VAL A 372 17.29 -21.92 20.72
CA VAL A 372 18.48 -22.69 20.35
C VAL A 372 18.10 -24.09 19.87
N ALA A 373 17.20 -24.77 20.56
CA ALA A 373 16.69 -26.08 20.12
C ALA A 373 16.06 -26.01 18.73
N ALA A 374 15.21 -25.01 18.46
CA ALA A 374 14.61 -24.82 17.13
C ALA A 374 15.66 -24.57 16.05
N LYS A 375 16.72 -23.79 16.37
CA LYS A 375 17.85 -23.56 15.46
C LYS A 375 18.61 -24.85 15.15
N ASP A 376 18.88 -25.66 16.17
CA ASP A 376 19.59 -26.94 16.03
C ASP A 376 18.75 -27.97 15.23
N ASP A 377 17.42 -27.83 15.26
CA ASP A 377 16.46 -28.57 14.45
C ASP A 377 16.26 -27.98 13.02
N ASP A 378 17.11 -27.02 12.61
CA ASP A 378 17.04 -26.30 11.34
C ASP A 378 15.71 -25.53 11.11
N ASP A 379 14.97 -25.25 12.18
CA ASP A 379 13.63 -24.67 12.21
C ASP A 379 13.62 -23.28 12.89
N SER A 380 12.43 -22.73 13.14
CA SER A 380 12.25 -21.43 13.80
C SER A 380 11.00 -21.36 14.66
N VAL A 381 10.96 -20.38 15.56
CA VAL A 381 9.85 -20.16 16.50
C VAL A 381 9.35 -18.72 16.48
N GLY A 382 8.05 -18.57 16.68
CA GLY A 382 7.37 -17.29 16.86
C GLY A 382 7.16 -16.95 18.33
N GLY A 383 6.34 -15.93 18.59
CA GLY A 383 6.02 -15.53 19.95
C GLY A 383 5.04 -14.36 20.02
N VAL A 384 4.88 -13.84 21.24
CA VAL A 384 4.02 -12.72 21.57
C VAL A 384 4.83 -11.63 22.25
N VAL A 385 4.69 -10.40 21.77
CA VAL A 385 5.27 -9.19 22.37
C VAL A 385 4.17 -8.41 23.08
N LYS A 386 4.43 -7.91 24.28
CA LYS A 386 3.59 -6.90 24.94
C LYS A 386 4.17 -5.52 24.65
N LEU A 387 3.32 -4.59 24.24
CA LEU A 387 3.63 -3.16 24.12
C LEU A 387 2.83 -2.40 25.18
N GLU A 388 3.50 -1.50 25.89
CA GLU A 388 2.87 -0.61 26.86
C GLU A 388 3.29 0.84 26.63
N ILE A 389 2.30 1.74 26.63
CA ILE A 389 2.51 3.19 26.56
C ILE A 389 2.00 3.80 27.86
N LEU A 390 2.93 4.31 28.66
CA LEU A 390 2.69 4.88 29.99
C LEU A 390 2.73 6.41 29.91
N GLY A 391 1.97 7.08 30.81
CA GLY A 391 1.95 8.54 30.90
C GLY A 391 1.17 9.24 29.80
N LEU A 392 0.42 8.49 28.99
CA LEU A 392 -0.44 9.06 27.95
C LEU A 392 -1.62 9.81 28.60
N PRO A 393 -1.88 11.08 28.26
CA PRO A 393 -3.03 11.80 28.81
C PRO A 393 -4.35 11.22 28.28
N ALA A 394 -5.43 11.39 29.04
CA ALA A 394 -6.77 11.10 28.54
C ALA A 394 -7.14 12.07 27.39
N GLY A 395 -7.81 11.58 26.36
CA GLY A 395 -8.33 12.40 25.26
C GLY A 395 -7.54 12.39 23.95
N LEU A 396 -6.57 11.49 23.76
CA LEU A 396 -5.86 11.31 22.49
C LEU A 396 -6.54 10.25 21.62
N GLY A 397 -6.66 10.55 20.33
CA GLY A 397 -7.40 9.74 19.35
C GLY A 397 -8.67 10.44 18.89
N ASP A 398 -9.22 9.99 17.77
CA ASP A 398 -10.42 10.53 17.17
C ASP A 398 -11.53 9.46 17.09
N PRO A 399 -12.81 9.83 16.99
CA PRO A 399 -13.86 8.87 16.76
C PRO A 399 -13.81 8.29 15.31
N VAL A 400 -14.65 7.29 15.06
CA VAL A 400 -14.88 6.69 13.73
C VAL A 400 -13.62 6.07 13.10
N PHE A 401 -12.92 6.79 12.20
CA PHE A 401 -11.78 6.29 11.43
C PHE A 401 -10.41 6.71 11.98
N GLY A 402 -10.36 7.68 12.90
CA GLY A 402 -9.11 8.16 13.50
C GLY A 402 -8.83 7.61 14.90
N LYS A 403 -9.46 6.48 15.25
CA LYS A 403 -9.34 5.86 16.58
C LYS A 403 -7.89 5.48 16.90
N LEU A 404 -7.46 5.76 18.12
CA LEU A 404 -6.08 5.54 18.57
C LEU A 404 -5.67 4.06 18.44
N ASP A 405 -6.52 3.14 18.88
CA ASP A 405 -6.30 1.70 18.76
C ASP A 405 -6.19 1.26 17.29
N ALA A 406 -7.05 1.79 16.41
CA ALA A 406 -6.98 1.51 14.97
C ALA A 406 -5.66 2.02 14.35
N ARG A 407 -5.19 3.21 14.75
CA ARG A 407 -3.92 3.78 14.28
C ARG A 407 -2.72 2.99 14.77
N LEU A 408 -2.68 2.64 16.05
CA LEU A 408 -1.62 1.80 16.63
C LEU A 408 -1.59 0.41 16.00
N CYS A 409 -2.76 -0.24 15.87
CA CYS A 409 -2.88 -1.53 15.21
C CYS A 409 -2.42 -1.46 13.75
N SER A 410 -2.81 -0.42 13.01
CA SER A 410 -2.37 -0.23 11.62
C SER A 410 -0.85 -0.08 11.51
N ALA A 411 -0.25 0.81 12.32
CA ALA A 411 1.19 1.00 12.40
C ALA A 411 1.94 -0.32 12.64
N ILE A 412 1.50 -1.09 13.63
CA ILE A 412 2.16 -2.34 14.04
C ILE A 412 1.90 -3.48 13.04
N MET A 413 0.70 -3.58 12.46
CA MET A 413 0.35 -4.63 11.50
C MET A 413 1.12 -4.50 10.19
N THR A 414 1.63 -3.30 9.87
CA THR A 414 2.51 -3.10 8.71
C THR A 414 3.90 -3.70 8.88
N LEU A 415 4.26 -4.19 10.08
CA LEU A 415 5.53 -4.85 10.34
C LEU A 415 5.52 -6.29 9.81
N GLY A 416 6.62 -6.67 9.17
CA GLY A 416 6.81 -8.03 8.69
C GLY A 416 6.61 -9.06 9.82
N ALA A 417 5.96 -10.17 9.48
CA ALA A 417 5.66 -11.30 10.38
C ALA A 417 4.67 -11.05 11.53
N VAL A 418 4.16 -9.84 11.73
CA VAL A 418 3.00 -9.63 12.61
C VAL A 418 1.76 -10.25 11.96
N LYS A 419 0.99 -11.02 12.73
CA LYS A 419 -0.21 -11.73 12.26
C LYS A 419 -1.47 -11.50 13.09
N GLY A 420 -1.34 -10.86 14.24
CA GLY A 420 -2.47 -10.55 15.11
C GLY A 420 -2.08 -9.50 16.14
N ILE A 421 -3.05 -8.67 16.52
CA ILE A 421 -2.89 -7.65 17.55
C ILE A 421 -4.13 -7.67 18.45
N GLU A 422 -3.90 -7.66 19.75
CA GLU A 422 -4.92 -7.52 20.78
C GLU A 422 -4.71 -6.19 21.49
N VAL A 423 -5.81 -5.50 21.83
CA VAL A 423 -5.80 -4.29 22.67
C VAL A 423 -6.41 -4.64 24.03
N GLY A 424 -5.74 -4.28 25.11
CA GLY A 424 -6.11 -4.65 26.47
C GLY A 424 -6.20 -6.17 26.63
N LYS A 425 -7.35 -6.65 27.15
CA LYS A 425 -7.63 -8.09 27.28
C LYS A 425 -7.93 -8.79 25.96
N GLY A 426 -8.06 -8.08 24.85
CA GLY A 426 -8.16 -8.68 23.51
C GLY A 426 -9.25 -9.74 23.39
N PHE A 427 -8.89 -10.91 22.84
CA PHE A 427 -9.82 -12.02 22.67
C PHE A 427 -10.32 -12.60 23.99
N ALA A 428 -9.64 -12.38 25.12
CA ALA A 428 -10.13 -12.82 26.43
C ALA A 428 -11.45 -12.13 26.82
N LEU A 429 -11.74 -10.93 26.29
CA LEU A 429 -13.01 -10.22 26.52
C LEU A 429 -14.22 -11.02 26.04
N THR A 430 -14.07 -11.85 25.01
CA THR A 430 -15.16 -12.69 24.45
C THR A 430 -15.68 -13.73 25.44
N LYS A 431 -14.90 -14.04 26.48
CA LYS A 431 -15.24 -15.01 27.54
C LYS A 431 -15.83 -14.33 28.79
N MET A 432 -15.96 -13.01 28.78
CA MET A 432 -16.38 -12.20 29.93
C MET A 432 -17.81 -11.69 29.73
N ARG A 433 -18.55 -11.53 30.84
CA ARG A 433 -19.80 -10.76 30.84
C ARG A 433 -19.47 -9.25 30.94
N GLY A 434 -20.40 -8.40 30.51
CA GLY A 434 -20.28 -6.94 30.62
C GLY A 434 -19.88 -6.45 32.02
N SER A 435 -20.46 -7.04 33.07
CA SER A 435 -20.15 -6.72 34.47
C SER A 435 -18.72 -7.07 34.89
N GLN A 436 -18.01 -7.90 34.12
CA GLN A 436 -16.62 -8.29 34.34
C GLN A 436 -15.67 -7.52 33.41
N SER A 437 -16.11 -7.22 32.18
CA SER A 437 -15.29 -6.55 31.17
C SER A 437 -15.22 -5.05 31.34
N ASN A 438 -16.29 -4.42 31.83
CA ASN A 438 -16.35 -2.96 31.94
C ASN A 438 -15.36 -2.47 33.00
N ASP A 439 -14.54 -1.48 32.62
CA ASP A 439 -13.63 -0.82 33.54
C ASP A 439 -14.39 0.21 34.38
N ASN A 440 -14.67 -0.15 35.64
CA ASN A 440 -15.37 0.73 36.58
C ASN A 440 -14.44 1.87 37.03
N MET A 441 -15.04 2.92 37.61
CA MET A 441 -14.30 4.06 38.15
C MET A 441 -14.61 4.27 39.64
N ALA A 442 -13.62 4.65 40.41
CA ALA A 442 -13.71 5.05 41.82
C ALA A 442 -12.62 6.09 42.13
N ASP A 443 -12.88 6.97 43.09
CA ASP A 443 -11.91 7.97 43.60
C ASP A 443 -11.21 8.80 42.50
N GLY A 444 -11.94 9.12 41.42
CA GLY A 444 -11.46 9.94 40.32
C GLY A 444 -10.66 9.20 39.24
N GLY A 445 -10.57 7.85 39.29
CA GLY A 445 -9.86 7.06 38.29
C GLY A 445 -10.53 5.72 37.98
N PHE A 446 -9.98 5.00 37.00
CA PHE A 446 -10.39 3.63 36.66
C PHE A 446 -9.80 2.62 37.65
N VAL A 447 -10.59 1.61 38.03
CA VAL A 447 -10.16 0.54 38.97
C VAL A 447 -9.58 -0.69 38.27
N SER A 448 -9.80 -0.83 36.95
CA SER A 448 -9.27 -1.90 36.11
C SER A 448 -8.94 -1.39 34.71
N ASN A 449 -8.14 -2.13 33.94
CA ASN A 449 -7.69 -1.76 32.60
C ASN A 449 -7.97 -2.85 31.54
N ASN A 450 -9.17 -3.43 31.55
CA ASN A 450 -9.57 -4.47 30.61
C ASN A 450 -9.57 -3.96 29.15
N ALA A 451 -9.89 -2.68 28.95
CA ALA A 451 -9.88 -2.00 27.65
C ALA A 451 -8.46 -1.63 27.16
N GLY A 452 -7.43 -1.76 28.01
CA GLY A 452 -6.04 -1.48 27.62
C GLY A 452 -5.80 -0.01 27.30
N GLY A 453 -6.33 0.89 28.13
CA GLY A 453 -6.08 2.33 28.08
C GLY A 453 -6.81 3.07 26.98
N ILE A 454 -7.68 2.41 26.20
CA ILE A 454 -8.40 3.00 25.07
C ILE A 454 -9.87 2.60 25.14
N THR A 455 -10.77 3.58 25.15
CA THR A 455 -12.23 3.34 25.11
C THR A 455 -12.86 4.24 24.04
N GLY A 456 -13.70 3.66 23.18
CA GLY A 456 -14.30 4.42 22.06
C GLY A 456 -13.29 4.89 21.00
N GLY A 457 -12.04 4.41 21.06
CA GLY A 457 -10.93 4.87 20.21
C GLY A 457 -10.14 6.06 20.78
N ILE A 458 -10.38 6.44 22.04
CA ILE A 458 -9.74 7.56 22.72
C ILE A 458 -9.02 7.07 23.97
N SER A 459 -7.84 7.60 24.27
CA SER A 459 -7.07 7.25 25.47
C SER A 459 -7.80 7.63 26.75
N THR A 460 -7.75 6.75 27.75
CA THR A 460 -8.41 6.92 29.06
C THR A 460 -7.51 7.56 30.11
N GLY A 461 -6.20 7.68 29.83
CA GLY A 461 -5.17 8.07 30.80
C GLY A 461 -4.53 6.88 31.52
N GLN A 462 -5.10 5.68 31.40
CA GLN A 462 -4.46 4.44 31.86
C GLN A 462 -3.37 3.99 30.87
N PRO A 463 -2.47 3.08 31.28
CA PRO A 463 -1.55 2.42 30.37
C PRO A 463 -2.26 1.88 29.13
N VAL A 464 -1.77 2.26 27.95
CA VAL A 464 -2.21 1.62 26.71
C VAL A 464 -1.48 0.31 26.56
N GLU A 465 -2.22 -0.79 26.40
CA GLU A 465 -1.65 -2.15 26.37
C GLU A 465 -2.03 -2.89 25.09
N LEU A 466 -1.03 -3.41 24.38
CA LEU A 466 -1.23 -4.24 23.20
C LEU A 466 -0.44 -5.54 23.31
N ARG A 467 -1.00 -6.63 22.76
CA ARG A 467 -0.28 -7.91 22.55
C ARG A 467 -0.16 -8.18 21.06
N ILE A 468 1.06 -8.43 20.59
CA ILE A 468 1.39 -8.55 19.17
C ILE A 468 1.85 -9.98 18.91
N ALA A 469 1.11 -10.70 18.06
CA ALA A 469 1.46 -12.05 17.63
C ALA A 469 2.41 -12.01 16.45
N VAL A 470 3.59 -12.61 16.62
CA VAL A 470 4.67 -12.65 15.63
C VAL A 470 4.87 -14.10 15.19
N LYS A 471 4.70 -14.38 13.90
CA LYS A 471 4.88 -15.74 13.36
C LYS A 471 6.36 -16.17 13.40
N PRO A 472 6.64 -17.49 13.34
CA PRO A 472 8.01 -17.98 13.12
C PRO A 472 8.67 -17.39 11.87
N THR A 473 10.00 -17.31 11.89
CA THR A 473 10.80 -16.85 10.74
C THR A 473 10.59 -17.78 9.55
N SER A 474 10.35 -17.23 8.36
CA SER A 474 9.94 -18.08 7.22
C SER A 474 11.10 -18.76 6.49
N SER A 475 12.32 -18.25 6.64
CA SER A 475 13.50 -18.93 6.10
C SER A 475 14.05 -19.90 7.14
N ILE A 476 13.98 -21.18 6.81
CA ILE A 476 14.47 -22.32 7.60
C ILE A 476 15.31 -23.23 6.69
N ALA A 477 16.20 -24.01 7.27
CA ALA A 477 17.07 -24.92 6.50
C ALA A 477 16.38 -26.28 6.22
N ARG A 478 15.25 -26.56 6.89
CA ARG A 478 14.42 -27.73 6.57
C ARG A 478 13.87 -27.67 5.14
N PRO A 479 13.84 -28.81 4.43
CA PRO A 479 13.26 -28.89 3.09
C PRO A 479 11.79 -28.50 3.06
N GLN A 480 11.42 -27.65 2.10
CA GLN A 480 10.04 -27.24 1.85
C GLN A 480 9.68 -27.41 0.37
N THR A 481 8.37 -27.40 0.08
CA THR A 481 7.84 -27.45 -1.28
C THR A 481 7.35 -26.07 -1.70
N THR A 482 7.67 -25.66 -2.91
CA THR A 482 7.17 -24.42 -3.53
C THR A 482 6.96 -24.59 -5.03
N ILE A 483 6.68 -23.49 -5.74
CA ILE A 483 6.65 -23.41 -7.20
C ILE A 483 7.71 -22.44 -7.73
N ASP A 484 8.13 -22.64 -8.97
CA ASP A 484 8.96 -21.70 -9.72
C ASP A 484 8.12 -20.69 -10.53
N LEU A 485 8.80 -19.80 -11.28
CA LEU A 485 8.17 -18.80 -12.15
C LEU A 485 7.27 -19.40 -13.24
N ASP A 486 7.54 -20.66 -13.65
CA ASP A 486 6.72 -21.40 -14.63
C ASP A 486 5.52 -22.10 -13.96
N GLY A 487 5.36 -21.96 -12.64
CA GLY A 487 4.32 -22.62 -11.86
C GLY A 487 4.57 -24.11 -11.60
N ARG A 488 5.78 -24.61 -11.83
CA ARG A 488 6.12 -26.02 -11.59
C ARG A 488 6.56 -26.22 -10.15
N THR A 489 6.10 -27.31 -9.54
CA THR A 489 6.49 -27.69 -8.18
C THR A 489 7.98 -27.98 -8.08
N ARG A 490 8.66 -27.37 -7.10
CA ARG A 490 10.09 -27.51 -6.84
C ARG A 490 10.37 -27.59 -5.32
N PRO A 491 11.36 -28.38 -4.89
CA PRO A 491 11.86 -28.29 -3.53
C PRO A 491 12.64 -26.98 -3.33
N ILE A 492 12.63 -26.46 -2.11
CA ILE A 492 13.45 -25.32 -1.71
C ILE A 492 14.02 -25.57 -0.31
N GLU A 493 15.31 -25.27 -0.18
CA GLU A 493 16.04 -25.23 1.08
C GLU A 493 16.80 -23.91 1.12
N THR A 494 16.59 -23.12 2.18
CA THR A 494 17.30 -21.86 2.36
C THR A 494 18.43 -22.05 3.34
N HIS A 495 19.62 -22.34 2.80
CA HIS A 495 20.86 -22.45 3.57
C HIS A 495 21.44 -21.06 3.84
N GLY A 496 21.65 -20.70 5.10
CA GLY A 496 22.20 -19.40 5.46
C GLY A 496 21.95 -18.96 6.89
N ARG A 497 22.44 -17.75 7.21
CA ARG A 497 22.30 -17.12 8.53
C ARG A 497 20.91 -16.47 8.65
N HIS A 498 19.90 -17.25 9.04
CA HIS A 498 18.54 -16.79 9.32
C HIS A 498 18.30 -16.66 10.82
N ASP A 499 17.36 -15.80 11.22
CA ASP A 499 16.97 -15.68 12.63
C ASP A 499 16.12 -16.89 13.03
N PRO A 500 16.52 -17.69 14.03
CA PRO A 500 15.65 -18.76 14.56
C PRO A 500 14.43 -18.18 15.31
N CYS A 501 14.50 -16.91 15.75
CA CYS A 501 13.38 -16.16 16.28
C CYS A 501 13.55 -14.66 16.03
N ILE A 502 12.57 -14.02 15.38
CA ILE A 502 12.59 -12.58 15.11
C ILE A 502 12.01 -11.71 16.24
N VAL A 503 11.39 -12.32 17.25
CA VAL A 503 10.72 -11.62 18.36
C VAL A 503 11.64 -10.61 19.06
N PRO A 504 12.90 -10.92 19.40
CA PRO A 504 13.76 -9.94 20.07
C PRO A 504 14.08 -8.73 19.19
N ARG A 505 14.17 -8.93 17.88
CA ARG A 505 14.54 -7.88 16.91
C ARG A 505 13.38 -6.96 16.55
N ILE A 506 12.15 -7.45 16.59
CA ILE A 506 10.97 -6.66 16.24
C ILE A 506 10.54 -5.72 17.39
N ILE A 507 10.95 -5.99 18.64
CA ILE A 507 10.60 -5.17 19.82
C ILE A 507 10.97 -3.68 19.65
N PRO A 508 12.21 -3.29 19.33
CA PRO A 508 12.54 -1.88 19.08
C PRO A 508 11.75 -1.26 17.93
N VAL A 509 11.35 -2.07 16.93
CA VAL A 509 10.55 -1.61 15.80
C VAL A 509 9.11 -1.37 16.20
N ILE A 510 8.54 -2.20 17.07
CA ILE A 510 7.20 -2.02 17.65
C ILE A 510 7.18 -0.73 18.48
N GLU A 511 8.19 -0.52 19.33
CA GLU A 511 8.32 0.73 20.09
C GLU A 511 8.41 1.95 19.16
N ALA A 512 9.22 1.86 18.11
CA ALA A 512 9.41 2.94 17.14
C ALA A 512 8.15 3.27 16.32
N MET A 513 7.32 2.28 15.99
CA MET A 513 6.06 2.50 15.27
C MET A 513 4.92 2.96 16.18
N ALA A 514 5.02 2.70 17.49
CA ALA A 514 4.07 3.20 18.48
C ALA A 514 4.33 4.65 18.89
N ALA A 515 5.60 5.08 18.82
CA ALA A 515 6.03 6.47 18.98
C ALA A 515 5.62 7.32 17.76
#